data_AF-A0A3D5CWL4-F1
#
_entry.id   AF-A0A3D5CWL4-F1
#
_cell.length_a   1.000
_cell.length_b   1.000
_cell.length_c   1.000
_cell.angle_alpha   90.00
_cell.angle_beta   90.00
_cell.angle_gamma   90.00
#
_symmetry.space_group_name_H-M   'P 1'
#
loop_
_entity.id
_entity.type
_entity.pdbx_description
1 polymer ?
#
loop_
_entity_poly.entity_id
_entity_poly.type
_entity_poly.pdbx_seq_one_letter_code
_entity_poly.pdbx_strand_id
1 'polypeptide(L)'
;MYKAFSNTRLFVMTYLVLVLPTYLADAGTVANGSILYVLSMVGIWGICLIRGTIIGKNWLVLIPSVAFVFDLTPALAAISFVPYLYHLLAILLGAASPSVAVTHTDTYEMR
;
A
#
# COMPACT_ATOMS: atom_id res chain seq x y z
N MET A 1 -0.71 -8.71 -17.56
CA MET A 1 -2.13 -8.85 -17.17
C MET A 1 -2.37 -8.22 -15.79
N TYR A 2 -2.55 -6.89 -15.69
CA TYR A 2 -2.93 -6.22 -14.43
C TYR A 2 -3.82 -4.99 -14.67
N LYS A 3 -4.74 -5.08 -15.65
CA LYS A 3 -5.70 -4.00 -15.96
C LYS A 3 -6.57 -3.61 -14.74
N ALA A 4 -6.85 -4.54 -13.84
CA ALA A 4 -7.65 -4.27 -12.63
C ALA A 4 -7.00 -3.22 -11.71
N PHE A 5 -5.67 -3.24 -11.54
CA PHE A 5 -4.95 -2.29 -10.67
C PHE A 5 -4.61 -0.95 -11.35
N SER A 6 -4.92 -0.81 -12.65
CA SER A 6 -4.93 0.50 -13.30
C SER A 6 -6.08 1.38 -12.79
N ASN A 7 -7.15 0.78 -12.26
CA ASN A 7 -8.25 1.53 -11.69
C ASN A 7 -7.94 1.89 -10.24
N THR A 8 -7.78 3.18 -9.97
CA THR A 8 -7.50 3.72 -8.64
C THR A 8 -8.51 3.24 -7.60
N ARG A 9 -9.80 3.11 -7.96
CA ARG A 9 -10.83 2.64 -7.01
C ARG A 9 -10.59 1.21 -6.57
N LEU A 10 -10.23 0.32 -7.49
CA LEU A 10 -9.95 -1.07 -7.18
C LEU A 10 -8.70 -1.20 -6.31
N PHE A 11 -7.65 -0.42 -6.60
CA PHE A 11 -6.48 -0.38 -5.72
C PHE A 11 -6.84 0.01 -4.29
N VAL A 12 -7.60 1.10 -4.10
CA VAL A 12 -7.98 1.58 -2.76
C VAL A 12 -8.81 0.54 -2.04
N MET A 13 -9.81 -0.06 -2.71
CA MET A 13 -10.67 -1.08 -2.09
C MET A 13 -9.89 -2.34 -1.70
N THR A 14 -9.03 -2.85 -2.58
CA THR A 14 -8.18 -4.01 -2.26
C THR A 14 -7.21 -3.69 -1.12
N TYR A 15 -6.63 -2.48 -1.11
CA TYR A 15 -5.75 -2.05 -0.02
C TYR A 15 -6.49 -2.01 1.31
N LEU A 16 -7.70 -1.44 1.37
CA LEU A 16 -8.49 -1.35 2.59
C LEU A 16 -8.87 -2.74 3.14
N VAL A 17 -9.24 -3.68 2.26
CA VAL A 17 -9.52 -5.06 2.66
C VAL A 17 -8.27 -5.73 3.24
N LEU A 18 -7.11 -5.49 2.63
CA LEU A 18 -5.84 -6.05 3.10
C LEU A 18 -5.31 -5.37 4.36
N VAL A 19 -5.64 -4.11 4.64
CA VAL A 19 -5.21 -3.44 5.88
C VAL A 19 -6.08 -3.90 7.07
N LEU A 20 -7.29 -4.36 6.83
CA LEU A 20 -8.25 -4.76 7.88
C LEU A 20 -7.67 -5.76 8.89
N PRO A 21 -6.99 -6.85 8.47
CA PRO A 21 -6.34 -7.77 9.41
C PRO A 21 -5.22 -7.14 10.26
N THR A 22 -4.56 -6.08 9.78
CA THR A 22 -3.51 -5.40 10.55
C THR A 22 -4.11 -4.58 11.69
N TYR A 23 -5.24 -3.91 11.44
CA TYR A 23 -6.03 -3.24 12.50
C TYR A 23 -6.60 -4.22 13.52
N LEU A 24 -7.08 -5.39 13.05
CA LEU A 24 -7.59 -6.43 13.95
C LEU A 24 -6.46 -7.03 14.82
N ALA A 25 -5.23 -7.05 14.30
CA ALA A 25 -4.07 -7.52 15.05
C ALA A 25 -3.67 -6.56 16.17
N ASP A 26 -3.68 -5.26 15.89
CA ASP A 26 -3.47 -4.21 16.89
C ASP A 26 -4.58 -4.17 17.95
N ALA A 27 -5.84 -4.39 17.54
CA ALA A 27 -6.98 -4.50 18.46
C ALA A 27 -6.95 -5.75 19.36
N GLY A 28 -5.94 -6.62 19.21
CA GLY A 28 -5.79 -7.86 19.99
C GLY A 28 -6.74 -8.98 19.59
N THR A 29 -7.54 -8.80 18.54
CA THR A 29 -8.47 -9.82 18.04
C THR A 29 -7.78 -10.86 17.16
N VAL A 30 -6.66 -10.49 16.55
CA VAL A 30 -5.80 -11.35 15.73
C VAL A 30 -4.39 -11.30 16.30
N ALA A 31 -3.67 -12.43 16.32
CA ALA A 31 -2.28 -12.41 16.78
C ALA A 31 -1.39 -11.64 15.79
N ASN A 32 -0.56 -10.73 16.31
CA ASN A 32 0.56 -10.14 15.58
C ASN A 32 1.49 -11.29 15.12
N GLY A 33 1.62 -11.50 13.81
CA GLY A 33 2.33 -12.65 13.24
C GLY A 33 1.48 -13.86 12.88
N SER A 34 0.14 -13.79 13.03
CA SER A 34 -0.75 -14.79 12.45
C SER A 34 -0.56 -14.91 10.93
N ILE A 35 -0.84 -16.08 10.38
CA ILE A 35 -0.81 -16.31 8.92
C ILE A 35 -1.66 -15.27 8.17
N LEU A 36 -2.80 -14.89 8.74
CA LEU A 36 -3.67 -13.87 8.15
C LEU A 36 -2.97 -12.51 8.07
N TYR A 37 -2.31 -12.08 9.15
CA TYR A 37 -1.54 -10.83 9.19
C TYR A 37 -0.39 -10.84 8.18
N VAL A 38 0.38 -11.94 8.12
CA VAL A 38 1.51 -12.05 7.20
C VAL A 38 1.03 -12.04 5.74
N LEU A 39 -0.02 -12.80 5.42
CA LEU A 39 -0.60 -12.80 4.08
C LEU A 39 -1.16 -11.43 3.68
N SER A 40 -1.77 -10.70 4.62
CA SER A 40 -2.24 -9.35 4.35
C SER A 40 -1.09 -8.38 4.03
N MET A 41 0.01 -8.43 4.78
CA MET A 41 1.16 -7.56 4.53
C MET A 41 1.85 -7.88 3.20
N VAL A 42 2.03 -9.16 2.88
CA VAL A 42 2.54 -9.59 1.58
C VAL A 42 1.61 -9.13 0.45
N GLY A 43 0.30 -9.20 0.67
CA GLY A 43 -0.70 -8.66 -0.27
C GLY A 43 -0.56 -7.16 -0.49
N ILE A 44 -0.39 -6.37 0.59
CA ILE A 44 -0.17 -4.91 0.53
C ILE A 44 1.10 -4.60 -0.27
N TRP A 45 2.19 -5.32 -0.04
CA TRP A 45 3.41 -5.16 -0.81
C TRP A 45 3.20 -5.48 -2.29
N GLY A 46 2.52 -6.59 -2.58
CA GLY A 46 2.20 -7.00 -3.95
C GLY A 46 1.41 -5.93 -4.72
N ILE A 47 0.34 -5.38 -4.12
CA ILE A 47 -0.46 -4.34 -4.78
C ILE A 47 0.32 -3.02 -4.93
N CYS A 48 1.17 -2.66 -3.97
CA CYS A 48 2.03 -1.47 -4.05
C CYS A 48 3.11 -1.61 -5.12
N LEU A 49 3.68 -2.81 -5.30
CA LEU A 49 4.62 -3.10 -6.38
C LEU A 49 3.93 -3.03 -7.73
N ILE A 50 2.80 -3.73 -7.91
CA ILE A 50 2.05 -3.72 -9.17
C ILE A 50 1.66 -2.29 -9.54
N ARG A 51 1.09 -1.53 -8.60
CA ARG A 51 0.69 -0.15 -8.87
C ARG A 51 1.88 0.80 -9.03
N GLY A 52 2.96 0.58 -8.29
CA GLY A 52 4.22 1.29 -8.44
C GLY A 52 4.77 1.16 -9.86
N THR A 53 4.72 -0.03 -10.46
CA THR A 53 5.15 -0.23 -11.86
C THR A 53 4.25 0.49 -12.87
N ILE A 54 2.94 0.55 -12.61
CA ILE A 54 1.97 1.24 -13.50
C ILE A 54 2.15 2.77 -13.45
N ILE A 55 2.51 3.32 -12.28
CA ILE A 55 2.66 4.76 -12.06
C ILE A 55 4.14 5.19 -12.15
N GLY A 56 5.06 4.29 -12.51
CA GLY A 56 6.50 4.57 -12.53
C GLY A 56 7.09 4.98 -11.17
N LYS A 57 6.41 4.64 -10.07
CA LYS A 57 6.82 4.92 -8.69
C LYS A 57 7.02 3.62 -7.92
N ASN A 58 8.05 2.87 -8.29
CA ASN A 58 8.39 1.60 -7.62
C ASN A 58 8.73 1.79 -6.13
N TRP A 59 9.09 3.00 -5.70
CA TRP A 59 9.33 3.36 -4.29
C TRP A 59 8.07 3.30 -3.41
N LEU A 60 6.86 3.18 -3.99
CA LEU A 60 5.61 3.13 -3.23
C LEU A 60 5.52 1.94 -2.26
N VAL A 61 6.24 0.84 -2.55
CA VAL A 61 6.31 -0.34 -1.66
C VAL A 61 7.06 -0.06 -0.35
N LEU A 62 7.97 0.92 -0.35
CA LEU A 62 8.79 1.19 0.84
C LEU A 62 7.96 1.77 1.98
N ILE A 63 6.86 2.44 1.66
CA ILE A 63 5.97 3.07 2.64
C ILE A 63 5.30 2.01 3.54
N PRO A 64 4.61 0.97 3.01
CA PRO A 64 4.12 -0.12 3.82
C PRO A 64 5.25 -1.02 4.37
N SER A 65 6.45 -1.04 3.77
CA SER A 65 7.59 -1.74 4.40
C SER A 65 8.02 -1.07 5.71
N VAL A 66 8.04 0.27 5.77
CA VAL A 66 8.33 0.98 7.02
C VAL A 66 7.25 0.71 8.05
N ALA A 67 5.96 0.75 7.67
CA ALA A 67 4.86 0.39 8.56
C ALA A 67 5.05 -1.00 9.20
N PHE A 68 5.43 -1.99 8.37
CA PHE A 68 5.67 -3.35 8.82
C PHE A 68 6.84 -3.48 9.81
N VAL A 69 7.94 -2.76 9.58
CA VAL A 69 9.08 -2.75 10.52
C VAL A 69 8.68 -2.15 11.88
N PHE A 70 7.83 -1.12 11.87
CA PHE A 70 7.30 -0.53 13.10
C PHE A 70 6.37 -1.51 13.84
N ASP A 71 5.49 -2.21 13.13
CA ASP A 71 4.62 -3.26 13.70
C ASP A 71 5.43 -4.41 14.34
N LEU A 72 6.57 -4.77 13.73
CA LEU A 72 7.45 -5.83 14.24
C LEU A 72 8.34 -5.40 15.42
N THR A 73 8.44 -4.09 15.69
CA THR A 73 9.30 -3.55 16.74
C THR A 73 8.48 -3.29 18.01
N PRO A 74 8.57 -4.10 19.08
CA PRO A 74 7.63 -4.04 20.21
C PRO A 74 7.60 -2.69 20.93
N ALA A 75 8.75 -2.00 21.01
CA ALA A 75 8.85 -0.69 21.64
C ALA A 75 8.18 0.44 20.83
N LEU A 76 8.09 0.28 19.50
CA LEU A 76 7.49 1.26 18.59
C LEU A 76 6.02 0.91 18.28
N ALA A 77 5.67 -0.37 18.26
CA ALA A 77 4.29 -0.86 18.10
C ALA A 77 3.38 -0.42 19.26
N ALA A 78 3.93 -0.04 20.42
CA ALA A 78 3.16 0.59 21.49
C ALA A 78 2.50 1.93 21.06
N ILE A 79 3.00 2.55 19.99
CA ILE A 79 2.41 3.74 19.37
C ILE A 79 1.87 3.33 17.99
N SER A 80 0.73 2.64 17.97
CA SER A 80 0.07 2.11 16.77
C SER A 80 -0.30 3.17 15.73
N PHE A 81 -0.29 4.45 16.11
CA PHE A 81 -0.60 5.56 15.20
C PHE A 81 0.38 5.71 14.03
N VAL A 82 1.65 5.32 14.22
CA VAL A 82 2.68 5.50 13.19
C VAL A 82 2.45 4.56 11.99
N PRO A 83 2.32 3.23 12.15
CA PRO A 83 1.95 2.32 11.06
C PRO A 83 0.70 2.77 10.28
N TYR A 84 -0.33 3.26 10.97
CA TYR A 84 -1.57 3.73 10.35
C TYR A 84 -1.36 4.94 9.42
N LEU A 85 -0.52 5.90 9.84
CA LEU A 85 -0.12 7.03 8.99
C LEU A 85 0.59 6.55 7.71
N TYR A 86 1.49 5.57 7.82
CA TYR A 86 2.19 5.02 6.66
C TYR A 86 1.25 4.31 5.69
N HIS A 87 0.28 3.53 6.20
CA HIS A 87 -0.74 2.90 5.35
C HIS A 87 -1.62 3.95 4.65
N LEU A 88 -2.07 4.98 5.36
CA LEU A 88 -2.82 6.09 4.78
C LEU A 88 -2.02 6.80 3.69
N LEU A 89 -0.74 7.07 3.95
CA LEU A 89 0.15 7.76 3.02
C LEU A 89 0.41 6.92 1.76
N ALA A 90 0.53 5.59 1.89
CA ALA A 90 0.63 4.67 0.77
C ALA A 90 -0.66 4.68 -0.10
N ILE A 91 -1.84 4.70 0.54
CA ILE A 91 -3.12 4.82 -0.16
C ILE A 91 -3.22 6.14 -0.92
N LEU A 92 -2.93 7.26 -0.25
CA LEU A 92 -3.02 8.60 -0.82
C LEU A 92 -2.03 8.80 -1.97
N LEU A 93 -0.75 8.43 -1.79
CA LEU A 93 0.26 8.55 -2.83
C LEU A 93 0.00 7.61 -4.01
N GLY A 94 -0.49 6.41 -3.72
CA GLY A 94 -0.99 5.53 -4.76
C GLY A 94 -2.13 6.21 -5.52
N ALA A 95 -3.17 6.68 -4.84
CA ALA A 95 -4.37 7.23 -5.44
C ALA A 95 -4.15 8.53 -6.22
N ALA A 96 -3.34 9.44 -5.68
CA ALA A 96 -3.09 10.77 -6.24
C ALA A 96 -2.07 10.79 -7.38
N SER A 97 -1.25 9.73 -7.55
CA SER A 97 -0.25 9.72 -8.61
C SER A 97 -0.91 9.34 -9.96
N PRO A 98 -0.87 10.20 -10.98
CA PRO A 98 -1.37 9.88 -12.32
C PRO A 98 -0.48 8.82 -12.99
N SER A 99 -1.07 7.99 -13.85
CA SER A 99 -0.30 6.97 -14.58
C SER A 99 0.68 7.63 -15.55
N VAL A 100 1.93 7.15 -15.59
CA VAL A 100 3.01 7.66 -16.45
C VAL A 100 2.65 7.60 -17.94
N ALA A 101 1.72 6.71 -18.32
CA ALA A 101 1.21 6.61 -19.69
C ALA A 101 0.51 7.89 -20.19
N VAL A 102 -0.08 8.71 -19.30
CA VAL A 102 -0.75 9.95 -19.71
C VAL A 102 0.26 11.06 -20.00
N THR A 103 1.31 11.18 -19.17
CA THR A 103 2.31 12.26 -19.30
C THR A 103 3.12 12.18 -20.59
N HIS A 104 3.36 10.98 -21.13
CA HIS A 104 4.20 10.80 -22.32
C HIS A 104 3.47 11.08 -23.64
N THR A 105 2.14 11.17 -23.66
CA THR A 105 1.36 11.40 -24.88
C THR A 105 1.15 12.90 -25.13
N ASP A 106 0.98 13.70 -24.07
CA ASP A 106 0.84 15.16 -24.16
C ASP A 106 2.09 15.87 -24.70
N THR A 107 3.27 15.24 -24.59
CA THR A 107 4.53 15.86 -25.04
C THR A 107 4.76 15.74 -26.55
N TYR A 108 4.09 14.80 -27.24
CA TYR A 108 4.24 14.62 -28.70
C TYR A 108 3.19 15.38 -29.51
N GLU A 109 2.01 15.64 -28.96
CA GLU A 109 0.96 16.44 -29.62
C GLU A 109 1.22 17.96 -29.57
N MET A 110 2.18 18.42 -28.76
CA MET A 110 2.57 19.83 -28.63
C MET A 110 3.84 20.21 -29.42
N ARG A 111 4.29 19.40 -30.37
CA ARG A 111 5.46 19.70 -31.21
C ARG A 111 5.17 19.65 -32.71
#